data_AF-A0A351URR6-F1
#
_entry.id   AF-A0A351URR6-F1
#
_cell.length_a   1.000
_cell.length_b   1.000
_cell.length_c   1.000
_cell.angle_alpha   90.00
_cell.angle_beta   90.00
_cell.angle_gamma   90.00
#
_symmetry.space_group_name_H-M   'P 1'
#
loop_
_entity.id
_entity.type
_entity.pdbx_description
1 polymer ?
#
loop_
_entity_poly.entity_id
_entity_poly.type
_entity_poly.pdbx_seq_one_letter_code
_entity_poly.pdbx_strand_id
1 'polypeptide(L)'
;CSGEGMFRKDKKMAKAWEEHGPEFFSRLQRSIITQAAQMLKPGGMLLYSTCTFDALENEGTIEYLLQEYPEFQILEMTPYEGFSRGRPEFSSSGNPELAKTVRIFPHHMHGEGHFLALLKKGEADGEEKTVPRRERTGGKLPEAMEEFFRDVSWKPDPARLEIHGEQVYYMPEDIPDVRGLRFLRTGLYLGELKKQRFEPSQAFAMALSRDTYAHTLTLSSADERVIRYLKGETIDVDDLVQSGEKGWRLVLVDGYPLGWGKLGGGTLKNKY
;
A
#
# COMPACT_ATOMS: atom_id res chain seq x y z
N CYS A 1 -16.36 3.89 -9.96
CA CYS A 1 -16.78 4.87 -10.98
C CYS A 1 -17.14 4.11 -12.25
N SER A 2 -17.78 4.78 -13.21
CA SER A 2 -18.19 4.17 -14.49
C SER A 2 -17.02 3.86 -15.45
N GLY A 3 -15.82 4.41 -15.17
CA GLY A 3 -14.57 3.95 -15.79
C GLY A 3 -14.35 4.36 -17.24
N GLU A 4 -14.92 5.50 -17.68
CA GLU A 4 -14.78 5.99 -19.05
C GLU A 4 -13.32 6.18 -19.50
N GLY A 5 -12.41 6.53 -18.58
CA GLY A 5 -10.98 6.62 -18.86
C GLY A 5 -10.38 5.27 -19.31
N MET A 6 -10.98 4.15 -18.92
CA MET A 6 -10.50 2.81 -19.29
C MET A 6 -10.96 2.36 -20.68
N PHE A 7 -11.85 3.10 -21.36
CA PHE A 7 -12.39 2.69 -22.67
C PHE A 7 -11.31 2.47 -23.74
N ARG A 8 -10.22 3.23 -23.67
CA ARG A 8 -9.08 3.07 -24.58
C ARG A 8 -8.30 1.76 -24.37
N LYS A 9 -8.30 1.22 -23.15
CA LYS A 9 -7.56 0.02 -22.75
C LYS A 9 -8.41 -1.25 -22.72
N ASP A 10 -9.67 -1.16 -22.34
CA ASP A 10 -10.56 -2.31 -22.19
C ASP A 10 -11.96 -2.05 -22.75
N LYS A 11 -12.26 -2.69 -23.89
CA LYS A 11 -13.56 -2.60 -24.56
C LYS A 11 -14.71 -3.11 -23.70
N LYS A 12 -14.47 -3.97 -22.71
CA LYS A 12 -15.53 -4.49 -21.81
C LYS A 12 -16.09 -3.40 -20.90
N MET A 13 -15.30 -2.36 -20.60
CA MET A 13 -15.73 -1.27 -19.72
C MET A 13 -16.85 -0.44 -20.37
N ALA A 14 -16.84 -0.27 -21.69
CA ALA A 14 -17.92 0.42 -22.40
C ALA A 14 -19.27 -0.28 -22.23
N LYS A 15 -19.29 -1.62 -22.29
CA LYS A 15 -20.51 -2.39 -22.08
C LYS A 15 -21.05 -2.27 -20.65
N ALA A 16 -20.16 -2.32 -19.65
CA ALA A 16 -20.56 -2.16 -18.25
C ALA A 16 -21.13 -0.76 -17.97
N TRP A 17 -20.57 0.26 -18.62
CA TRP A 17 -21.08 1.63 -18.58
C TRP A 17 -22.50 1.73 -19.15
N GLU A 18 -22.78 1.07 -20.29
CA GLU A 18 -24.13 1.03 -20.90
C GLU A 18 -25.18 0.39 -19.99
N GLU A 19 -24.80 -0.59 -19.16
CA GLU A 19 -25.75 -1.33 -18.30
C GLU A 19 -26.16 -0.56 -17.03
N HIS A 20 -25.25 0.19 -16.40
CA HIS A 20 -25.49 0.82 -15.09
C HIS A 20 -25.48 2.36 -15.11
N GLY A 21 -24.70 2.96 -16.02
CA GLY A 21 -24.56 4.41 -16.16
C GLY A 21 -23.93 5.14 -14.95
N PRO A 22 -23.62 6.43 -15.09
CA PRO A 22 -23.04 7.25 -14.03
C PRO A 22 -23.94 7.48 -12.80
N GLU A 23 -25.27 7.42 -12.93
CA GLU A 23 -26.23 7.63 -11.82
C GLU A 23 -26.17 6.50 -10.78
N PHE A 24 -25.85 5.28 -11.21
CA PHE A 24 -25.61 4.17 -10.29
C PHE A 24 -24.33 4.40 -9.48
N PHE A 25 -23.23 4.72 -10.17
CA PHE A 25 -21.92 4.87 -9.53
C PHE A 25 -21.82 6.12 -8.66
N SER A 26 -22.43 7.24 -9.05
CA SER A 26 -22.47 8.47 -8.25
C SER A 26 -23.17 8.26 -6.91
N ARG A 27 -24.27 7.51 -6.86
CA ARG A 27 -24.92 7.14 -5.58
C ARG A 27 -24.01 6.30 -4.68
N LEU A 28 -23.29 5.34 -5.26
CA LEU A 28 -22.33 4.54 -4.50
C LEU A 28 -21.15 5.38 -4.01
N GLN A 29 -20.60 6.27 -4.85
CA GLN A 29 -19.51 7.18 -4.48
C GLN A 29 -19.91 8.11 -3.35
N ARG A 30 -21.13 8.67 -3.38
CA ARG A 30 -21.69 9.48 -2.29
C ARG A 30 -21.78 8.71 -0.97
N SER A 31 -22.18 7.44 -1.00
CA SER A 31 -22.18 6.59 0.18
C SER A 31 -20.75 6.33 0.71
N ILE A 32 -19.78 6.08 -0.18
CA ILE A 32 -18.39 5.81 0.21
C ILE A 32 -17.72 7.08 0.77
N ILE A 33 -17.87 8.22 0.11
CA ILE A 33 -17.17 9.46 0.48
C ILE A 33 -17.66 10.02 1.82
N THR A 34 -18.94 9.85 2.15
CA THR A 34 -19.50 10.26 3.45
C THR A 34 -18.97 9.38 4.58
N GLN A 35 -18.86 8.07 4.38
CA GLN A 35 -18.20 7.18 5.34
C GLN A 35 -16.72 7.53 5.52
N ALA A 36 -16.00 7.84 4.43
CA ALA A 36 -14.61 8.28 4.49
C ALA A 36 -14.46 9.61 5.27
N ALA A 37 -15.37 10.56 5.06
CA ALA A 37 -15.40 11.83 5.77
C ALA A 37 -15.64 11.66 7.28
N GLN A 38 -16.48 10.70 7.68
CA GLN A 38 -16.71 10.37 9.10
C GLN A 38 -15.49 9.74 9.77
N MET A 39 -14.76 8.89 9.07
CA MET A 39 -13.55 8.24 9.59
C MET A 39 -12.34 9.18 9.64
N LEU A 40 -12.36 10.29 8.91
CA LEU A 40 -11.28 11.26 8.89
C LEU A 40 -11.24 12.10 10.17
N LYS A 41 -10.07 12.11 10.81
CA LYS A 41 -9.81 12.96 11.98
C LYS A 41 -9.89 14.45 11.63
N PRO A 42 -10.22 15.33 12.59
CA PRO A 42 -10.14 16.78 12.40
C PRO A 42 -8.77 17.23 11.86
N GLY A 43 -8.77 18.24 10.99
CA GLY A 43 -7.56 18.73 10.31
C GLY A 43 -6.99 17.76 9.26
N GLY A 44 -7.53 16.54 9.13
CA GLY A 44 -7.09 15.53 8.18
C GLY A 44 -7.38 15.89 6.72
N MET A 45 -6.69 15.21 5.80
CA MET A 45 -6.89 15.37 4.35
C MET A 45 -7.56 14.14 3.74
N LEU A 46 -8.47 14.37 2.80
CA LEU A 46 -9.16 13.37 1.98
C LEU A 46 -8.80 13.60 0.52
N LEU A 47 -8.30 12.57 -0.18
CA LEU A 47 -8.17 12.61 -1.63
C LEU A 47 -9.29 11.77 -2.25
N TYR A 48 -10.17 12.42 -3.00
CA TYR A 48 -11.15 11.75 -3.86
C TYR A 48 -10.60 11.64 -5.28
N SER A 49 -10.78 10.48 -5.91
CA SER A 49 -10.32 10.27 -7.28
C SER A 49 -11.22 9.33 -8.07
N THR A 50 -11.34 9.57 -9.37
CA THR A 50 -12.02 8.65 -10.30
C THR A 50 -11.22 8.49 -11.58
N CYS A 51 -11.48 7.41 -12.33
CA CYS A 51 -11.01 7.21 -13.71
C CYS A 51 -12.14 7.38 -14.72
N THR A 52 -13.07 8.32 -14.47
CA THR A 52 -14.20 8.63 -15.37
C THR A 52 -14.26 10.13 -15.66
N PHE A 53 -14.89 10.52 -16.77
CA PHE A 53 -15.03 11.93 -17.14
C PHE A 53 -16.36 12.52 -16.70
N ASP A 54 -17.35 11.68 -16.43
CA ASP A 54 -18.70 12.07 -16.01
C ASP A 54 -18.73 13.10 -14.87
N ALA A 55 -19.60 14.10 -15.01
CA ALA A 55 -19.73 15.22 -14.08
C ALA A 55 -20.40 14.82 -12.75
N LEU A 56 -21.38 13.90 -12.76
CA LEU A 56 -22.10 13.47 -11.56
C LEU A 56 -21.16 12.73 -10.60
N GLU A 57 -20.27 11.91 -11.16
CA GLU A 57 -19.27 11.15 -10.42
C GLU A 57 -18.08 12.01 -9.94
N ASN A 58 -17.88 13.18 -10.53
CA ASN A 58 -16.75 14.06 -10.25
C ASN A 58 -17.21 15.28 -9.44
N GLU A 59 -17.40 16.43 -10.08
CA GLU A 59 -17.84 17.67 -9.42
C GLU A 59 -19.13 17.48 -8.63
N GLY A 60 -20.09 16.71 -9.15
CA GLY A 60 -21.36 16.44 -8.48
C GLY A 60 -21.24 15.59 -7.21
N THR A 61 -20.15 14.82 -7.04
CA THR A 61 -19.88 14.07 -5.81
C THR A 61 -19.15 14.95 -4.80
N ILE A 62 -18.24 15.81 -5.25
CA ILE A 62 -17.56 16.79 -4.39
C ILE A 62 -18.53 17.83 -3.85
N GLU A 63 -19.40 18.37 -4.71
CA GLU A 63 -20.47 19.28 -4.31
C GLU A 63 -21.37 18.65 -3.24
N TYR A 64 -21.78 17.40 -3.43
CA TYR A 64 -22.56 16.67 -2.43
C TYR A 64 -21.83 16.56 -1.09
N LEU A 65 -20.54 16.19 -1.10
CA LEU A 65 -19.76 16.12 0.14
C LEU A 65 -19.72 17.47 0.87
N LEU A 66 -19.49 18.58 0.15
CA LEU A 66 -19.43 19.92 0.75
C LEU A 66 -20.78 20.39 1.30
N GLN A 67 -21.89 19.92 0.73
CA GLN A 67 -23.24 20.19 1.24
C GLN A 67 -23.52 19.42 2.54
N GLU A 68 -23.13 18.15 2.60
CA GLU A 68 -23.35 17.29 3.77
C GLU A 68 -22.35 17.56 4.91
N TYR A 69 -21.13 17.97 4.57
CA TYR A 69 -20.02 18.22 5.49
C TYR A 69 -19.39 19.61 5.22
N PRO A 70 -20.05 20.70 5.65
CA PRO A 70 -19.61 22.06 5.38
C PRO A 70 -18.28 22.44 6.04
N GLU A 71 -17.77 21.62 6.97
CA GLU A 71 -16.43 21.78 7.53
C GLU A 71 -15.30 21.41 6.57
N PHE A 72 -15.61 20.80 5.42
CA PHE A 72 -14.60 20.49 4.40
C PHE A 72 -14.35 21.68 3.48
N GLN A 73 -13.10 21.82 3.05
CA GLN A 73 -12.68 22.78 2.03
C GLN A 73 -11.83 22.08 0.96
N ILE A 74 -11.96 22.52 -0.30
CA ILE A 74 -11.13 22.03 -1.39
C ILE A 74 -9.76 22.73 -1.31
N LEU A 75 -8.69 21.93 -1.27
CA LEU A 75 -7.33 22.44 -1.35
C LEU A 75 -6.89 22.47 -2.81
N GLU A 76 -6.20 23.56 -3.18
CA GLU A 76 -5.53 23.65 -4.46
C GLU A 76 -4.32 22.71 -4.48
N MET A 77 -4.23 21.88 -5.51
CA MET A 77 -3.11 20.98 -5.71
C MET A 77 -1.98 21.67 -6.47
N THR A 78 -0.73 21.30 -6.18
CA THR A 78 0.42 21.78 -6.95
C THR A 78 0.19 21.48 -8.43
N PRO A 79 0.28 22.49 -9.32
CA PRO A 79 0.01 22.30 -10.73
C PRO A 79 1.06 21.39 -11.37
N TYR A 80 0.65 20.64 -12.38
CA TYR A 80 1.50 19.79 -13.19
C TYR A 80 1.15 19.96 -14.67
N GLU A 81 2.12 19.78 -15.56
CA GLU A 81 1.90 19.93 -17.00
C GLU A 81 0.78 19.00 -17.50
N GLY A 82 -0.20 19.59 -18.18
CA GLY A 82 -1.36 18.87 -18.72
C GLY A 82 -2.53 18.65 -17.75
N PHE A 83 -2.40 19.08 -16.48
CA PHE A 83 -3.55 19.16 -15.58
C PHE A 83 -4.53 20.22 -16.07
N SER A 84 -5.80 19.84 -16.17
CA SER A 84 -6.91 20.76 -16.38
C SER A 84 -7.59 21.06 -15.06
N ARG A 85 -8.13 22.27 -14.91
CA ARG A 85 -8.96 22.62 -13.76
C ARG A 85 -10.28 21.85 -13.83
N GLY A 86 -10.87 21.58 -12.66
CA GLY A 86 -12.27 21.20 -12.55
C GLY A 86 -13.20 22.25 -13.14
N ARG A 87 -14.44 21.85 -13.41
CA ARG A 87 -15.42 22.64 -14.14
C ARG A 87 -16.59 23.00 -13.21
N PRO A 88 -16.58 24.17 -12.54
CA PRO A 88 -17.70 24.61 -11.71
C PRO A 88 -19.06 24.50 -12.41
N GLU A 89 -19.10 24.76 -13.72
CA GLU A 89 -20.29 24.64 -14.57
C GLU A 89 -20.88 23.22 -14.66
N PHE A 90 -20.16 22.20 -14.22
CA PHE A 90 -20.62 20.81 -14.15
C PHE A 90 -21.33 20.48 -12.84
N SER A 91 -21.33 21.40 -11.87
CA SER A 91 -22.06 21.25 -10.61
C SER A 91 -23.37 22.04 -10.64
N SER A 92 -24.31 21.64 -9.78
CA SER A 92 -25.65 22.27 -9.74
C SER A 92 -25.61 23.70 -9.20
N SER A 93 -24.68 24.00 -8.29
CA SER A 93 -24.51 25.33 -7.70
C SER A 93 -23.54 26.23 -8.46
N GLY A 94 -22.74 25.69 -9.39
CA GLY A 94 -21.68 26.46 -10.04
C GLY A 94 -20.54 26.85 -9.09
N ASN A 95 -20.30 26.08 -8.01
CA ASN A 95 -19.37 26.46 -6.96
C ASN A 95 -17.94 26.71 -7.52
N PRO A 96 -17.41 27.96 -7.46
CA PRO A 96 -16.12 28.29 -8.05
C PRO A 96 -14.94 27.53 -7.43
N GLU A 97 -15.08 27.04 -6.20
CA GLU A 97 -14.06 26.26 -5.52
C GLU A 97 -13.76 24.94 -6.24
N LEU A 98 -14.70 24.41 -7.03
CA LEU A 98 -14.49 23.21 -7.85
C LEU A 98 -13.39 23.40 -8.89
N ALA A 99 -13.05 24.64 -9.26
CA ALA A 99 -11.92 24.93 -10.14
C ALA A 99 -10.55 24.63 -9.50
N LYS A 100 -10.50 24.31 -8.19
CA LYS A 100 -9.31 23.81 -7.48
C LYS A 100 -9.13 22.29 -7.63
N THR A 101 -10.16 21.57 -8.06
CA THR A 101 -10.05 20.16 -8.41
C THR A 101 -9.30 20.00 -9.74
N VAL A 102 -8.81 18.80 -10.02
CA VAL A 102 -7.99 18.49 -11.20
C VAL A 102 -8.70 17.47 -12.09
N ARG A 103 -8.73 17.76 -13.38
CA ARG A 103 -9.09 16.84 -14.45
C ARG A 103 -7.85 16.52 -15.29
N ILE A 104 -7.63 15.24 -15.50
CA ILE A 104 -6.62 14.71 -16.41
C ILE A 104 -7.36 14.20 -17.64
N PHE A 105 -7.06 14.78 -18.80
CA PHE A 105 -7.65 14.38 -20.07
C PHE A 105 -6.60 13.75 -20.98
N PRO A 106 -6.93 12.68 -21.71
CA PRO A 106 -5.98 11.95 -22.56
C PRO A 106 -5.46 12.77 -23.75
N HIS A 107 -6.13 13.89 -24.11
CA HIS A 107 -5.69 14.81 -25.17
C HIS A 107 -4.84 15.98 -24.66
N HIS A 108 -4.71 16.16 -23.34
CA HIS A 108 -3.86 17.18 -22.73
C HIS A 108 -2.57 16.60 -22.12
N MET A 109 -2.57 15.33 -21.75
CA MET A 109 -1.38 14.62 -21.28
C MET A 109 -1.42 13.13 -21.58
N HIS A 110 -0.24 12.51 -21.63
CA HIS A 110 -0.10 11.06 -21.79
C HIS A 110 -0.63 10.32 -20.55
N GLY A 111 -1.87 9.86 -20.65
CA GLY A 111 -2.57 9.11 -19.62
C GLY A 111 -3.94 8.67 -20.15
N GLU A 112 -4.65 7.85 -19.37
CA GLU A 112 -6.01 7.38 -19.74
C GLU A 112 -7.09 8.43 -19.45
N GLY A 113 -6.95 9.14 -18.33
CA GLY A 113 -7.91 10.10 -17.82
C GLY A 113 -8.22 9.85 -16.35
N HIS A 114 -8.34 10.93 -15.57
CA HIS A 114 -8.63 10.88 -14.13
C HIS A 114 -9.27 12.19 -13.64
N PHE A 115 -9.95 12.13 -12.51
CA PHE A 115 -10.36 13.29 -11.72
C PHE A 115 -9.75 13.18 -10.32
N LEU A 116 -9.36 14.31 -9.73
CA LEU A 116 -8.79 14.40 -8.38
C LEU A 116 -9.37 15.61 -7.65
N ALA A 117 -9.76 15.41 -6.40
CA ALA A 117 -10.10 16.50 -5.49
C ALA A 117 -9.44 16.24 -4.14
N LEU A 118 -8.53 17.13 -3.73
CA LEU A 118 -7.93 17.12 -2.41
C LEU A 118 -8.78 18.01 -1.50
N LEU A 119 -9.26 17.46 -0.39
CA LEU A 119 -10.06 18.18 0.59
C LEU A 119 -9.39 18.14 1.96
N LYS A 120 -9.58 19.19 2.75
CA LYS A 120 -9.18 19.24 4.15
C LYS A 120 -10.42 19.37 5.03
N LYS A 121 -10.53 18.51 6.04
CA LYS A 121 -11.55 18.62 7.08
C LYS A 121 -11.17 19.73 8.05
N GLY A 122 -12.15 20.50 8.50
CA GLY A 122 -11.97 21.51 9.55
C GLY A 122 -11.32 20.94 10.81
N GLU A 123 -10.71 21.84 11.59
CA GLU A 123 -10.27 21.52 12.95
C GLU A 123 -11.52 21.32 13.84
N ALA A 124 -11.39 20.57 14.94
CA ALA A 124 -12.46 20.44 15.91
C ALA A 124 -12.21 21.40 17.09
N ASP A 125 -13.27 22.06 17.55
CA ASP A 125 -13.22 22.93 18.74
C ASP A 125 -13.29 22.14 20.07
N GLY A 126 -12.69 20.95 20.15
CA GLY A 126 -12.77 20.08 21.32
C GLY A 126 -11.72 18.96 21.38
N GLU A 127 -11.63 18.28 22.52
CA GLU A 127 -10.67 17.19 22.76
C GLU A 127 -10.81 16.07 21.71
N GLU A 128 -9.68 15.60 21.17
CA GLU A 128 -9.63 14.44 20.27
C GLU A 128 -10.32 13.25 20.93
N LYS A 129 -11.33 12.68 20.28
CA LYS A 129 -11.92 11.42 20.72
C LYS A 129 -10.83 10.34 20.69
N THR A 130 -10.37 9.91 21.86
CA THR A 130 -9.39 8.83 21.98
C THR A 130 -9.99 7.56 21.40
N VAL A 131 -9.46 7.09 20.28
CA VAL A 131 -9.85 5.78 19.73
C VAL A 131 -9.29 4.72 20.67
N PRO A 132 -10.12 3.79 21.20
CA PRO A 132 -9.64 2.75 22.09
C PRO A 132 -8.53 1.96 21.40
N ARG A 133 -7.35 1.94 22.04
CA ARG A 133 -6.19 1.20 21.59
C ARG A 133 -6.11 -0.11 22.34
N ARG A 134 -5.68 -1.15 21.66
CA ARG A 134 -5.33 -2.41 22.32
C ARG A 134 -3.99 -2.22 23.02
N GLU A 135 -3.95 -2.37 24.33
CA GLU A 135 -2.68 -2.46 25.06
C GLU A 135 -1.90 -3.68 24.56
N ARG A 136 -0.67 -3.44 24.10
CA ARG A 136 0.22 -4.50 23.66
C ARG A 136 1.34 -4.64 24.68
N THR A 137 1.42 -5.79 25.34
CA THR A 137 2.52 -6.12 26.22
C THR A 137 3.60 -6.84 25.42
N GLY A 138 4.80 -6.25 25.37
CA GLY A 138 5.96 -6.91 24.75
C GLY A 138 6.32 -8.18 25.53
N GLY A 139 6.15 -9.34 24.90
CA GLY A 139 6.66 -10.61 25.41
C GLY A 139 8.15 -10.76 25.13
N LYS A 140 8.81 -11.68 25.84
CA LYS A 140 10.17 -12.09 25.47
C LYS A 140 10.12 -12.77 24.09
N LEU A 141 11.06 -12.43 23.21
CA LEU A 141 11.15 -13.06 21.89
C LEU A 141 11.53 -14.54 22.07
N PRO A 142 10.98 -15.45 21.25
CA PRO A 142 11.45 -16.83 21.20
C PRO A 142 12.94 -16.90 20.80
N GLU A 143 13.70 -17.81 21.39
CA GLU A 143 15.16 -17.93 21.17
C GLU A 143 15.53 -18.07 19.69
N ALA A 144 14.77 -18.88 18.93
CA ALA A 144 14.98 -19.05 17.49
C ALA A 144 14.81 -17.75 16.68
N MET A 145 13.99 -16.83 17.19
CA MET A 145 13.82 -15.50 16.62
C MET A 145 14.98 -14.60 17.04
N GLU A 146 15.31 -14.57 18.33
CA GLU A 146 16.47 -13.80 18.83
C GLU A 146 17.74 -14.16 18.06
N GLU A 147 17.99 -15.44 17.80
CA GLU A 147 19.11 -15.92 16.99
C GLU A 147 19.12 -15.33 15.58
N PHE A 148 17.99 -15.38 14.86
CA PHE A 148 17.89 -14.83 13.50
C PHE A 148 18.07 -13.31 13.47
N PHE A 149 17.45 -12.61 14.43
CA PHE A 149 17.50 -11.15 14.49
C PHE A 149 18.87 -10.59 14.93
N ARG A 150 19.81 -11.42 15.41
CA ARG A 150 21.20 -10.97 15.63
C ARG A 150 21.86 -10.47 14.35
N ASP A 151 21.50 -11.06 13.21
CA ASP A 151 22.05 -10.71 11.91
C ASP A 151 21.24 -9.61 11.20
N VAL A 152 20.17 -9.12 11.83
CA VAL A 152 19.32 -8.03 11.33
C VAL A 152 19.63 -6.76 12.13
N SER A 153 20.13 -5.71 11.47
CA SER A 153 20.47 -4.45 12.17
C SER A 153 19.22 -3.65 12.56
N TRP A 154 18.10 -3.85 11.84
CA TRP A 154 16.80 -3.33 12.22
C TRP A 154 16.26 -4.02 13.47
N LYS A 155 15.97 -3.24 14.52
CA LYS A 155 15.47 -3.73 15.81
C LYS A 155 13.97 -3.46 15.93
N PRO A 156 13.09 -4.46 15.75
CA PRO A 156 11.66 -4.26 15.92
C PRO A 156 11.34 -3.98 17.39
N ASP A 157 10.39 -3.07 17.63
CA ASP A 157 9.75 -2.93 18.94
C ASP A 157 9.04 -4.24 19.33
N PRO A 158 9.47 -4.93 20.41
CA PRO A 158 8.85 -6.18 20.84
C PRO A 158 7.36 -6.06 21.17
N ALA A 159 6.90 -4.87 21.59
CA ALA A 159 5.48 -4.64 21.87
C ALA A 159 4.60 -4.71 20.61
N ARG A 160 5.19 -4.65 19.41
CA ARG A 160 4.48 -4.71 18.14
C ARG A 160 4.58 -6.07 17.44
N LEU A 161 5.25 -7.03 18.05
CA LEU A 161 5.32 -8.41 17.55
C LEU A 161 4.08 -9.19 18.01
N GLU A 162 3.36 -9.76 17.05
CA GLU A 162 2.24 -10.65 17.32
C GLU A 162 2.52 -12.03 16.72
N ILE A 163 2.26 -13.09 17.49
CA ILE A 163 2.40 -14.48 17.06
C ILE A 163 1.01 -15.10 17.00
N HIS A 164 0.58 -15.49 15.80
CA HIS A 164 -0.70 -16.16 15.56
C HIS A 164 -0.43 -17.60 15.10
N GLY A 165 -0.51 -18.56 16.02
CA GLY A 165 -0.06 -19.92 15.76
C GLY A 165 1.45 -19.97 15.57
N GLU A 166 1.92 -20.39 14.40
CA GLU A 166 3.35 -20.35 14.04
C GLU A 166 3.77 -19.04 13.34
N GLN A 167 2.81 -18.22 12.92
CA GLN A 167 3.09 -17.04 12.09
C GLN A 167 3.44 -15.82 12.95
N VAL A 168 4.45 -15.08 12.53
CA VAL A 168 4.95 -13.89 13.21
C VAL A 168 4.68 -12.66 12.37
N TYR A 169 4.06 -11.66 12.98
CA TYR A 169 3.73 -10.40 12.36
C TYR A 169 4.32 -9.22 13.13
N TYR A 170 4.83 -8.24 12.40
CA TYR A 170 5.18 -6.93 12.95
C TYR A 170 4.08 -5.92 12.63
N MET A 171 3.40 -5.46 13.66
CA MET A 171 2.18 -4.67 13.52
C MET A 171 2.48 -3.19 13.32
N PRO A 172 1.72 -2.46 12.49
CA PRO A 172 1.76 -1.00 12.45
C PRO A 172 1.58 -0.34 13.82
N GLU A 173 2.15 0.84 13.95
CA GLU A 173 1.92 1.75 15.09
C GLU A 173 0.46 2.18 15.11
N ASP A 174 -0.04 2.51 16.29
CA ASP A 174 -1.36 3.13 16.48
C ASP A 174 -2.56 2.40 15.86
N ILE A 175 -2.48 1.08 15.69
CA ILE A 175 -3.64 0.29 15.27
C ILE A 175 -4.77 0.42 16.31
N PRO A 176 -5.96 0.88 15.90
CA PRO A 176 -7.10 0.94 16.81
C PRO A 176 -7.58 -0.46 17.18
N ASP A 177 -8.48 -0.57 18.16
CA ASP A 177 -9.15 -1.84 18.40
C ASP A 177 -9.98 -2.26 17.18
N VAL A 178 -9.55 -3.34 16.54
CA VAL A 178 -10.13 -3.86 15.29
C VAL A 178 -10.83 -5.21 15.48
N ARG A 179 -11.23 -5.55 16.72
CA ARG A 179 -11.99 -6.77 17.02
C ARG A 179 -13.23 -6.87 16.12
N GLY A 180 -13.41 -8.03 15.49
CA GLY A 180 -14.53 -8.31 14.58
C GLY A 180 -14.27 -7.96 13.11
N LEU A 181 -13.21 -7.21 12.79
CA LEU A 181 -12.79 -6.99 11.41
C LEU A 181 -12.02 -8.19 10.86
N ARG A 182 -12.25 -8.50 9.59
CA ARG A 182 -11.51 -9.54 8.85
C ARG A 182 -10.40 -8.89 8.04
N PHE A 183 -9.16 -9.27 8.32
CA PHE A 183 -7.98 -8.78 7.61
C PHE A 183 -7.54 -9.79 6.55
N LEU A 184 -7.22 -9.29 5.36
CA LEU A 184 -6.49 -10.07 4.36
C LEU A 184 -4.99 -10.14 4.68
N ARG A 185 -4.44 -9.09 5.31
CA ARG A 185 -3.04 -8.99 5.72
C ARG A 185 -2.92 -8.33 7.09
N THR A 186 -2.15 -8.96 7.98
CA THR A 186 -1.95 -8.53 9.36
C THR A 186 -0.53 -7.97 9.50
N GLY A 187 -0.36 -6.66 9.37
CA GLY A 187 0.96 -6.02 9.44
C GLY A 187 2.00 -6.59 8.45
N LEU A 188 3.28 -6.48 8.81
CA LEU A 188 4.38 -7.09 8.06
C LEU A 188 4.56 -8.53 8.52
N TYR A 189 4.32 -9.48 7.63
CA TYR A 189 4.58 -10.89 7.90
C TYR A 189 6.09 -11.14 7.96
N LEU A 190 6.62 -11.48 9.14
CA LEU A 190 8.05 -11.67 9.34
C LEU A 190 8.50 -13.09 8.97
N GLY A 191 7.68 -14.10 9.24
CA GLY A 191 8.05 -15.50 9.04
C GLY A 191 7.29 -16.45 9.94
N GLU A 192 7.79 -17.69 10.02
CA GLU A 192 7.20 -18.77 10.80
C GLU A 192 8.16 -19.28 11.87
N LEU A 193 7.64 -19.44 13.09
CA LEU A 193 8.28 -20.16 14.18
C LEU A 193 7.94 -21.65 14.04
N LYS A 194 8.85 -22.39 13.43
CA LYS A 194 8.85 -23.86 13.48
C LYS A 194 9.49 -24.30 14.79
N LYS A 195 9.24 -25.56 15.20
CA LYS A 195 9.63 -26.15 16.51
C LYS A 195 10.95 -25.65 17.12
N GLN A 196 12.02 -25.50 16.34
CA GLN A 196 13.32 -25.00 16.82
C GLN A 196 13.97 -23.98 15.87
N ARG A 197 13.22 -23.38 14.95
CA ARG A 197 13.81 -22.42 14.00
C ARG A 197 12.81 -21.39 13.52
N PHE A 198 13.34 -20.22 13.22
CA PHE A 198 12.62 -19.19 12.48
C PHE A 198 12.88 -19.35 10.98
N GLU A 199 11.82 -19.41 10.18
CA GLU A 199 11.89 -19.32 8.72
C GLU A 199 11.37 -17.94 8.29
N PRO A 200 12.23 -17.02 7.81
CA PRO A 200 11.82 -15.68 7.43
C PRO A 200 10.93 -15.72 6.18
N SER A 201 9.97 -14.80 6.11
CA SER A 201 9.03 -14.73 5.00
C SER A 201 9.60 -13.94 3.82
N GLN A 202 9.02 -14.15 2.63
CA GLN A 202 9.30 -13.32 1.47
C GLN A 202 8.92 -11.85 1.69
N ALA A 203 7.82 -11.56 2.40
CA ALA A 203 7.44 -10.18 2.73
C ALA A 203 8.50 -9.49 3.58
N PHE A 204 9.17 -10.23 4.47
CA PHE A 204 10.27 -9.69 5.27
C PHE A 204 11.52 -9.43 4.42
N ALA A 205 11.86 -10.33 3.47
CA ALA A 205 12.96 -10.09 2.54
C ALA A 205 12.80 -8.74 1.82
N MET A 206 11.60 -8.47 1.31
CA MET A 206 11.29 -7.25 0.57
C MET A 206 11.27 -5.98 1.45
N ALA A 207 11.24 -6.12 2.78
CA ALA A 207 11.30 -5.00 3.72
C ALA A 207 12.74 -4.68 4.18
N LEU A 208 13.72 -5.53 3.82
CA LEU A 208 15.12 -5.34 4.16
C LEU A 208 15.89 -4.70 3.00
N SER A 209 17.03 -4.10 3.30
CA SER A 209 18.06 -3.66 2.37
C SER A 209 19.38 -4.39 2.62
N ARG A 210 20.34 -4.19 1.71
CA ARG A 210 21.73 -4.67 1.83
C ARG A 210 22.34 -4.40 3.21
N ASP A 211 22.06 -3.23 3.79
CA ASP A 211 22.69 -2.78 5.03
C ASP A 211 21.92 -3.21 6.29
N THR A 212 20.74 -3.82 6.11
CA THR A 212 19.89 -4.26 7.23
C THR A 212 20.04 -5.73 7.59
N TYR A 213 20.69 -6.54 6.75
CA TYR A 213 20.95 -7.95 7.04
C TYR A 213 22.40 -8.32 6.74
N ALA A 214 23.08 -8.95 7.68
CA ALA A 214 24.52 -9.19 7.63
C ALA A 214 24.95 -10.12 6.48
N HIS A 215 24.08 -11.04 6.07
CA HIS A 215 24.42 -12.11 5.12
C HIS A 215 23.68 -11.95 3.80
N THR A 216 24.28 -11.22 2.86
CA THR A 216 23.71 -10.99 1.52
C THR A 216 24.42 -11.83 0.46
N LEU A 217 23.70 -12.13 -0.62
CA LEU A 217 24.25 -12.70 -1.85
C LEU A 217 23.76 -11.84 -3.01
N THR A 218 24.68 -11.15 -3.69
CA THR A 218 24.31 -10.20 -4.76
C THR A 218 24.55 -10.83 -6.12
N LEU A 219 23.52 -10.77 -6.96
CA LEU A 219 23.57 -11.09 -8.38
C LEU A 219 23.40 -9.81 -9.20
N SER A 220 23.97 -9.78 -10.41
CA SER A 220 23.62 -8.77 -11.40
C SER A 220 22.28 -9.12 -12.04
N SER A 221 21.48 -8.14 -12.46
CA SER A 221 20.26 -8.40 -13.25
C SER A 221 20.52 -9.14 -14.58
N ALA A 222 21.75 -9.10 -15.09
CA ALA A 222 22.18 -9.85 -16.26
C ALA A 222 22.58 -11.32 -15.97
N ASP A 223 22.67 -11.72 -14.69
CA ASP A 223 23.05 -13.07 -14.31
C ASP A 223 21.88 -14.04 -14.52
N GLU A 224 22.09 -15.11 -15.30
CA GLU A 224 21.06 -16.12 -15.60
C GLU A 224 20.49 -16.80 -14.35
N ARG A 225 21.27 -16.84 -13.25
CA ARG A 225 20.82 -17.37 -11.96
C ARG A 225 19.65 -16.59 -11.38
N VAL A 226 19.46 -15.32 -11.74
CA VAL A 226 18.30 -14.53 -11.32
C VAL A 226 17.00 -15.15 -11.83
N ILE A 227 16.95 -15.51 -13.12
CA ILE A 227 15.75 -16.13 -13.72
C ILE A 227 15.51 -17.51 -13.12
N ARG A 228 16.56 -18.30 -12.89
CA ARG A 228 16.45 -19.62 -12.24
C ARG A 228 15.92 -19.49 -10.81
N TYR A 229 16.44 -18.53 -10.05
CA TYR A 229 15.95 -18.21 -8.72
C TYR A 229 14.47 -17.80 -8.72
N LEU A 230 14.05 -16.92 -9.64
CA LEU A 230 12.64 -16.52 -9.78
C LEU A 230 11.71 -17.68 -10.17
N LYS A 231 12.25 -18.75 -10.75
CA LYS A 231 11.53 -19.99 -11.04
C LYS A 231 11.50 -20.98 -9.87
N GLY A 232 12.08 -20.63 -8.72
CA GLY A 232 12.16 -21.51 -7.55
C GLY A 232 13.29 -22.53 -7.61
N GLU A 233 14.21 -22.43 -8.57
CA GLU A 233 15.32 -23.37 -8.71
C GLU A 233 16.40 -23.13 -7.65
N THR A 234 17.06 -24.21 -7.23
CA THR A 234 18.33 -24.12 -6.49
C THR A 234 19.43 -23.70 -7.44
N ILE A 235 20.24 -22.72 -7.04
CA ILE A 235 21.32 -22.17 -7.85
C ILE A 235 22.68 -22.50 -7.25
N ASP A 236 23.66 -22.68 -8.12
CA ASP A 236 25.08 -22.81 -7.75
C ASP A 236 25.66 -21.41 -7.54
N VAL A 237 26.34 -21.24 -6.41
CA VAL A 237 26.93 -19.97 -5.97
C VAL A 237 28.31 -20.18 -5.36
N ASP A 238 29.00 -21.29 -5.68
CA ASP A 238 30.36 -21.56 -5.19
C ASP A 238 31.36 -20.44 -5.56
N ASP A 239 31.12 -19.76 -6.68
CA ASP A 239 31.89 -18.60 -7.15
C ASP A 239 31.62 -17.31 -6.35
N LEU A 240 30.56 -17.27 -5.54
CA LEU A 240 30.10 -16.06 -4.83
C LEU A 240 30.23 -16.14 -3.30
N VAL A 241 30.62 -17.29 -2.75
CA VAL A 241 30.65 -17.53 -1.30
C VAL A 241 31.98 -18.14 -0.86
N GLN A 242 32.37 -17.93 0.38
CA GLN A 242 33.57 -18.58 0.93
C GLN A 242 33.30 -20.03 1.33
N SER A 243 34.35 -20.85 1.27
CA SER A 243 34.26 -22.26 1.65
C SER A 243 33.81 -22.41 3.11
N GLY A 244 32.79 -23.22 3.33
CA GLY A 244 32.23 -23.48 4.66
C GLY A 244 31.11 -22.55 5.10
N GLU A 245 30.81 -21.49 4.34
CA GLU A 245 29.66 -20.61 4.61
C GLU A 245 28.32 -21.37 4.49
N LYS A 246 27.40 -21.06 5.42
CA LYS A 246 26.06 -21.66 5.50
C LYS A 246 25.05 -20.63 6.00
N GLY A 247 23.77 -20.99 6.00
CA GLY A 247 22.71 -20.20 6.64
C GLY A 247 21.85 -19.41 5.67
N TRP A 248 21.01 -18.53 6.19
CA TRP A 248 20.11 -17.69 5.41
C TRP A 248 20.87 -16.58 4.69
N ARG A 249 20.60 -16.40 3.40
CA ARG A 249 21.11 -15.32 2.56
C ARG A 249 19.97 -14.50 2.02
N LEU A 250 20.08 -13.18 2.19
CA LEU A 250 19.23 -12.24 1.47
C LEU A 250 19.77 -12.12 0.05
N VAL A 251 19.02 -12.62 -0.93
CA VAL A 251 19.38 -12.53 -2.35
C VAL A 251 19.08 -11.12 -2.81
N LEU A 252 20.09 -10.46 -3.38
CA LEU A 252 19.99 -9.13 -3.95
C LEU A 252 20.18 -9.19 -5.46
N VAL A 253 19.43 -8.38 -6.20
CA VAL A 253 19.69 -8.10 -7.63
C VAL A 253 20.00 -6.62 -7.78
N ASP A 254 21.20 -6.32 -8.26
CA ASP A 254 21.71 -4.94 -8.38
C ASP A 254 21.56 -4.11 -7.08
N GLY A 255 21.64 -4.79 -5.93
CA GLY A 255 21.51 -4.18 -4.60
C GLY A 255 20.10 -4.15 -4.00
N TYR A 256 19.07 -4.53 -4.75
CA TYR A 256 17.69 -4.60 -4.27
C TYR A 256 17.33 -6.01 -3.77
N PRO A 257 16.59 -6.14 -2.66
CA PRO A 257 16.16 -7.45 -2.17
C PRO A 257 15.27 -8.15 -3.20
N LEU A 258 15.57 -9.43 -3.46
CA LEU A 258 14.75 -10.31 -4.29
C LEU A 258 14.02 -11.37 -3.46
N GLY A 259 14.66 -11.87 -2.40
CA GLY A 259 14.08 -12.89 -1.55
C GLY A 259 15.13 -13.62 -0.70
N TRP A 260 14.73 -14.75 -0.12
CA TRP A 260 15.61 -15.57 0.69
C TRP A 260 16.18 -16.78 -0.07
N GLY A 261 17.38 -17.19 0.32
CA GLY A 261 17.92 -18.49 0.01
C GLY A 261 18.62 -19.09 1.23
N LYS A 262 18.72 -20.42 1.29
CA LYS A 262 19.46 -21.12 2.34
C LYS A 262 20.71 -21.75 1.76
N LEU A 263 21.86 -21.20 2.11
CA LEU A 263 23.17 -21.62 1.64
C LEU A 263 23.63 -22.90 2.34
N GLY A 264 24.16 -23.84 1.57
CA GLY A 264 24.88 -25.00 2.09
C GLY A 264 25.68 -25.70 0.99
N GLY A 265 26.99 -25.86 1.21
CA GLY A 265 27.88 -26.62 0.32
C GLY A 265 27.87 -26.08 -1.11
N GLY A 266 28.07 -24.76 -1.28
CA GLY A 266 28.13 -24.12 -2.59
C GLY A 266 26.82 -23.85 -3.29
N THR A 267 25.74 -24.45 -2.79
CA THR A 267 24.41 -24.29 -3.39
C THR A 267 23.51 -23.42 -2.53
N LEU A 268 22.71 -22.59 -3.18
CA LEU A 268 21.69 -21.79 -2.55
C LEU A 268 20.31 -22.42 -2.78
N LYS A 269 19.78 -23.08 -1.74
CA LYS A 269 18.43 -23.63 -1.79
C LYS A 269 17.42 -22.48 -1.80
N ASN A 270 16.58 -22.47 -2.81
CA ASN A 270 15.58 -21.45 -3.02
C ASN A 270 14.50 -21.43 -1.92
N LYS A 271 14.14 -20.21 -1.49
CA LYS A 271 13.10 -19.91 -0.49
C LYS A 271 12.21 -18.74 -0.91
N TYR A 272 12.19 -18.41 -2.20
CA TYR A 272 11.28 -17.47 -2.86
C TYR A 272 9.85 -18.02 -2.91
#